data_AF-A0A016U0W0-F1
#
_entry.id   AF-A0A016U0W0-F1
#
_cell.length_a   1.000
_cell.length_b   1.000
_cell.length_c   1.000
_cell.angle_alpha   90.00
_cell.angle_beta   90.00
_cell.angle_gamma   90.00
#
_symmetry.space_group_name_H-M   'P 1'
#
loop_
_entity.id
_entity.type
_entity.pdbx_description
1 polymer ?
#
loop_
_entity_poly.entity_id
_entity_poly.type
_entity_poly.pdbx_seq_one_letter_code
_entity_poly.pdbx_strand_id
1 'polypeptide(L)'
;MRLAHIPQTKIAYEVVSCLNWEPVVEISIEIMLHKVVKTKEFALQPYATKKLNEISITIISLQKPYSPLMENKFVLSEKETLTMPQSFQLPVACPNASMALRKFSGCYNRLNCICENLDSPNTCHCPETTIETIRAEDSNRFPIKTPFLEITSENDEIYAFSHEGETTLAISSSLMLDSANYVVIEECNLTPEQISGCYECLEGATLQISCFTEIETWITLRCESQIFSLQCTPKNSISNISLEFDHAVVKEKCHTTCGGVELEVPLQGILRYHPQNAKKSVFVNNDVHTSQGNWLTDVDIPDLAPMVEVIKNHWKAAIAAIGGVTLLIAATYMCGPTVIILLTKVVWIIIESLFKTIWQLSCTIFKIMRECATRISLRTEN
;
A
#
# COMPACT_ATOMS: atom_id res chain seq x y z
N MET A 1 -10.06 -35.91 -18.58
CA MET A 1 -10.62 -34.55 -18.59
C MET A 1 -9.76 -33.63 -19.45
N ARG A 2 -10.34 -32.65 -20.15
CA ARG A 2 -9.59 -31.60 -20.87
C ARG A 2 -9.95 -30.26 -20.23
N LEU A 3 -8.93 -29.54 -19.76
CA LEU A 3 -9.07 -28.20 -19.22
C LEU A 3 -8.58 -27.19 -20.25
N ALA A 4 -9.26 -26.05 -20.32
CA ALA A 4 -8.90 -24.97 -21.20
C ALA A 4 -9.15 -23.65 -20.48
N HIS A 5 -8.23 -22.70 -20.66
CA HIS A 5 -8.46 -21.31 -20.29
C HIS A 5 -9.49 -20.70 -21.23
N ILE A 6 -10.41 -19.92 -20.66
CA ILE A 6 -11.46 -19.21 -21.42
C ILE A 6 -11.36 -17.73 -21.04
N PRO A 7 -11.31 -16.82 -22.02
CA PRO A 7 -11.25 -15.39 -21.73
C PRO A 7 -12.57 -14.93 -21.08
N GLN A 8 -12.46 -14.22 -19.96
CA GLN A 8 -13.61 -13.67 -19.25
C GLN A 8 -14.16 -12.41 -19.92
N THR A 9 -13.29 -11.64 -20.57
CA THR A 9 -13.63 -10.38 -21.24
C THR A 9 -13.21 -10.42 -22.71
N LYS A 10 -13.73 -9.48 -23.51
CA LYS A 10 -13.37 -9.30 -24.93
C LYS A 10 -12.28 -8.24 -25.14
N ILE A 11 -11.48 -7.97 -24.11
CA ILE A 11 -10.39 -6.99 -24.15
C ILE A 11 -9.09 -7.76 -24.31
N ALA A 12 -8.31 -7.41 -25.33
CA ALA A 12 -6.95 -7.89 -25.46
C ALA A 12 -6.02 -6.85 -24.84
N TYR A 13 -5.11 -7.33 -24.00
CA TYR A 13 -4.08 -6.51 -23.39
C TYR A 13 -2.73 -6.80 -24.04
N GLU A 14 -1.98 -5.76 -24.31
CA GLU A 14 -0.59 -5.85 -24.72
C GLU A 14 0.30 -5.74 -23.49
N VAL A 15 1.29 -6.61 -23.38
CA VAL A 15 2.22 -6.61 -22.24
C VAL A 15 3.61 -6.28 -22.76
N VAL A 16 4.15 -5.15 -22.31
CA VAL A 16 5.43 -4.60 -22.77
C VAL A 16 6.41 -4.44 -21.61
N SER A 17 7.68 -4.26 -21.93
CA SER A 17 8.76 -4.00 -20.98
C SER A 17 9.69 -2.95 -21.59
N CYS A 18 10.00 -1.89 -20.84
CA CYS A 18 10.93 -0.86 -21.28
C CYS A 18 12.37 -1.32 -21.01
N LEU A 19 13.07 -1.78 -22.05
CA LEU A 19 14.46 -2.25 -21.92
C LEU A 19 15.47 -1.12 -21.71
N ASN A 20 15.14 0.09 -22.13
CA ASN A 20 15.99 1.26 -21.99
C ASN A 20 15.13 2.51 -21.81
N TRP A 21 15.59 3.41 -20.94
CA TRP A 21 14.98 4.71 -20.68
C TRP A 21 15.92 5.82 -21.16
N GLU A 22 15.43 6.60 -22.13
CA GLU A 22 16.16 7.71 -22.74
C GLU A 22 15.95 8.99 -21.93
N PRO A 23 16.99 9.47 -21.22
CA PRO A 23 16.85 10.63 -20.34
C PRO A 23 16.76 11.92 -21.14
N VAL A 24 15.88 12.81 -20.70
CA VAL A 24 15.74 14.17 -21.20
C VAL A 24 15.68 15.10 -20.00
N VAL A 25 16.46 16.19 -20.02
CA VAL A 25 16.45 17.19 -18.97
C VAL A 25 15.82 18.47 -19.52
N GLU A 26 14.76 18.93 -18.87
CA GLU A 26 14.14 20.21 -19.15
C GLU A 26 14.92 21.32 -18.43
N ILE A 27 15.38 22.30 -19.20
CA ILE A 27 16.18 23.42 -18.69
C ILE A 27 15.41 24.72 -18.93
N SER A 28 15.18 25.47 -17.87
CA SER A 28 14.75 26.86 -17.93
C SER A 28 15.93 27.77 -17.57
N ILE A 29 16.32 28.65 -18.49
CA ILE A 29 17.41 29.61 -18.27
C ILE A 29 16.91 31.04 -18.40
N GLU A 30 17.26 31.86 -17.42
CA GLU A 30 17.06 33.31 -17.46
C GLU A 30 18.38 34.02 -17.74
N ILE A 31 18.40 34.81 -18.82
CA ILE A 31 19.59 35.55 -19.25
C ILE A 31 19.30 37.03 -19.10
N MET A 32 20.05 37.71 -18.23
CA MET A 32 20.00 39.16 -18.07
C MET A 32 21.17 39.81 -18.83
N LEU A 33 20.87 40.61 -19.86
CA LEU A 33 21.85 41.38 -20.62
C LEU A 33 21.40 42.84 -20.71
N HIS A 34 22.24 43.79 -20.27
CA HIS A 34 21.94 45.23 -20.31
C HIS A 34 20.55 45.59 -19.72
N LYS A 35 20.18 44.96 -18.60
CA LYS A 35 18.86 45.09 -17.93
C LYS A 35 17.65 44.52 -18.71
N VAL A 36 17.88 43.78 -19.79
CA VAL A 36 16.83 43.01 -20.47
C VAL A 36 16.94 41.56 -20.01
N VAL A 37 15.86 41.06 -19.41
CA VAL A 37 15.72 39.65 -19.03
C VAL A 37 15.08 38.89 -20.18
N LYS A 38 15.68 37.75 -20.55
CA LYS A 38 15.12 36.80 -21.51
C LYS A 38 15.11 35.40 -20.90
N THR A 39 13.92 34.85 -20.74
CA THR A 39 13.71 33.47 -20.30
C THR A 39 13.62 32.55 -21.51
N LYS A 40 14.29 31.39 -21.46
CA LYS A 40 14.26 30.36 -22.48
C LYS A 40 14.13 28.99 -21.85
N GLU A 41 13.17 28.22 -22.33
CA GLU A 41 12.93 26.84 -21.94
C GLU A 41 13.27 25.92 -23.11
N PHE A 42 13.98 24.83 -22.82
CA PHE A 42 14.31 23.81 -23.80
C PHE A 42 14.65 22.48 -23.14
N ALA A 43 14.36 21.39 -23.85
CA ALA A 43 14.80 20.06 -23.48
C ALA A 43 16.19 19.76 -24.07
N LEU A 44 17.03 19.08 -23.30
CA LEU A 44 18.37 18.68 -23.72
C LEU A 44 18.64 17.23 -23.30
N GLN A 45 19.18 16.45 -24.24
CA GLN A 45 19.68 15.11 -23.97
C GLN A 45 21.10 15.20 -23.35
N PRO A 46 21.49 14.25 -22.48
CA PRO A 46 22.84 14.19 -21.96
C PRO A 46 23.89 14.18 -23.08
N TYR A 47 25.00 14.89 -22.86
CA TYR A 47 26.11 15.04 -23.81
C TYR A 47 25.77 15.76 -25.12
N ALA A 48 24.56 16.28 -25.27
CA ALA A 48 24.21 17.18 -26.37
C ALA A 48 24.47 18.63 -25.99
N THR A 49 24.99 19.43 -26.94
CA THR A 49 25.19 20.87 -26.76
C THR A 49 24.07 21.65 -27.42
N LYS A 50 23.40 22.51 -26.66
CA LYS A 50 22.49 23.53 -27.19
C LYS A 50 23.19 24.87 -27.25
N LYS A 51 23.21 25.48 -28.45
CA LYS A 51 23.72 26.83 -28.64
C LYS A 51 22.57 27.85 -28.60
N LEU A 52 22.66 28.80 -27.68
CA LEU A 52 21.76 29.93 -27.49
C LEU A 52 22.57 31.23 -27.70
N ASN A 53 22.61 31.71 -28.95
CA ASN A 53 23.43 32.88 -29.34
C ASN A 53 24.91 32.70 -28.96
N GLU A 54 25.38 33.49 -27.98
CA GLU A 54 26.74 33.53 -27.45
C GLU A 54 26.94 32.62 -26.21
N ILE A 55 25.93 31.83 -25.86
CA ILE A 55 25.97 30.86 -24.76
C ILE A 55 25.80 29.46 -25.33
N SER A 56 26.65 28.53 -24.92
CA SER A 56 26.52 27.11 -25.23
C SER A 56 26.35 26.34 -23.94
N ILE A 57 25.31 25.51 -23.88
CA ILE A 57 24.92 24.74 -22.69
C ILE A 57 25.02 23.27 -23.06
N THR A 58 25.76 22.51 -22.25
CA THR A 58 25.92 21.06 -22.43
C THR A 58 25.73 20.36 -21.10
N ILE A 59 24.92 19.30 -21.08
CA ILE A 59 24.86 18.39 -19.91
C ILE A 59 26.05 17.46 -20.03
N ILE A 60 27.05 17.62 -19.16
CA ILE A 60 28.28 16.82 -19.18
C ILE A 60 28.24 15.63 -18.23
N SER A 61 27.30 15.63 -17.29
CA SER A 61 27.05 14.52 -16.37
C SER A 61 25.58 14.52 -15.98
N LEU A 62 24.99 13.33 -15.92
CA LEU A 62 23.65 13.11 -15.39
C LEU A 62 23.67 11.81 -14.58
N GLN A 63 23.40 11.93 -13.28
CA GLN A 63 23.16 10.77 -12.43
C GLN A 63 21.67 10.44 -12.49
N LYS A 64 21.34 9.34 -13.18
CA LYS A 64 19.95 8.88 -13.29
C LYS A 64 19.49 8.31 -11.95
N PRO A 65 18.35 8.75 -11.41
CA PRO A 65 17.71 8.08 -10.30
C PRO A 65 17.28 6.68 -10.75
N TYR A 66 17.59 5.67 -9.95
CA TYR A 66 17.14 4.30 -10.20
C TYR A 66 15.84 4.05 -9.46
N SER A 67 14.81 3.58 -10.17
CA SER A 67 13.55 3.16 -9.56
C SER A 67 13.16 1.76 -10.04
N PRO A 68 12.91 0.80 -9.13
CA PRO A 68 12.41 -0.53 -9.49
C PRO A 68 11.09 -0.48 -10.29
N LEU A 69 10.29 0.58 -10.14
CA LEU A 69 9.03 0.76 -10.87
C LEU A 69 9.26 0.87 -12.39
N MET A 70 10.42 1.37 -12.81
CA MET A 70 10.81 1.49 -14.22
C MET A 70 11.20 0.15 -14.85
N GLU A 71 11.43 -0.89 -14.04
CA GLU A 71 11.73 -2.26 -14.49
C GLU A 71 10.47 -3.13 -14.59
N ASN A 72 9.33 -2.62 -14.15
CA ASN A 72 8.08 -3.35 -14.22
C ASN A 72 7.63 -3.54 -15.67
N LYS A 73 6.76 -4.55 -15.84
CA LYS A 73 6.06 -4.75 -17.10
C LYS A 73 4.80 -3.90 -17.10
N PHE A 74 4.41 -3.41 -18.26
CA PHE A 74 3.22 -2.58 -18.40
C PHE A 74 2.17 -3.33 -19.21
N VAL A 75 0.91 -3.21 -18.81
CA VAL A 75 -0.26 -3.81 -19.44
C VAL A 75 -1.04 -2.68 -20.09
N LEU A 76 -1.09 -2.67 -21.42
CA LEU A 76 -1.73 -1.64 -22.22
C LEU A 76 -3.00 -2.16 -22.87
N SER A 77 -3.98 -1.27 -22.99
CA SER A 77 -5.18 -1.47 -23.78
C SER A 77 -5.68 -0.13 -24.30
N GLU A 78 -6.68 -0.14 -25.18
CA GLU A 78 -7.31 1.11 -25.68
C GLU A 78 -7.91 1.99 -24.58
N LYS A 79 -8.10 1.47 -23.36
CA LYS A 79 -8.82 2.16 -22.27
C LYS A 79 -7.94 2.56 -21.09
N GLU A 80 -6.89 1.80 -20.83
CA GLU A 80 -6.12 1.91 -19.60
C GLU A 80 -4.72 1.33 -19.79
N THR A 81 -3.80 1.87 -18.99
CA THR A 81 -2.45 1.37 -18.77
C THR A 81 -2.30 1.00 -17.31
N LEU A 82 -1.77 -0.19 -17.05
CA LEU A 82 -1.53 -0.71 -15.70
C LEU A 82 -0.09 -1.17 -15.57
N THR A 83 0.47 -1.06 -14.37
CA THR A 83 1.70 -1.75 -14.01
C THR A 83 1.38 -3.20 -13.65
N MET A 84 2.18 -4.13 -14.16
CA MET A 84 2.09 -5.55 -13.84
C MET A 84 3.11 -5.88 -12.75
N PRO A 85 2.67 -6.28 -11.55
CA PRO A 85 3.57 -6.73 -10.49
C PRO A 85 4.44 -7.90 -10.97
N GLN A 86 5.68 -7.98 -10.50
CA GLN A 86 6.57 -9.10 -10.85
C GLN A 86 6.03 -10.47 -10.39
N SER A 87 5.23 -10.48 -9.33
CA SER A 87 4.56 -11.68 -8.81
C SER A 87 3.45 -12.20 -9.74
N PHE A 88 2.94 -11.36 -10.64
CA PHE A 88 1.87 -11.75 -11.55
C PHE A 88 2.42 -12.51 -12.75
N GLN A 89 1.88 -13.71 -12.96
CA GLN A 89 2.21 -14.55 -14.10
C GLN A 89 1.01 -14.61 -15.06
N LEU A 90 1.26 -14.30 -16.33
CA LEU A 90 0.23 -14.36 -17.38
C LEU A 90 -0.14 -15.82 -17.67
N PRO A 91 -1.42 -16.23 -17.50
CA PRO A 91 -1.82 -17.61 -17.77
C PRO A 91 -1.75 -17.97 -19.26
N VAL A 92 -2.16 -17.06 -20.14
CA VAL A 92 -2.18 -17.26 -21.59
C VAL A 92 -1.56 -16.05 -22.28
N ALA A 93 -0.72 -16.29 -23.29
CA ALA A 93 -0.10 -15.26 -24.10
C ALA A 93 -0.32 -15.52 -25.59
N CYS A 94 -0.70 -14.49 -26.32
CA CYS A 94 -0.95 -14.54 -27.75
C CYS A 94 0.11 -13.70 -28.50
N PRO A 95 0.52 -14.08 -29.73
CA PRO A 95 1.43 -13.28 -30.55
C PRO A 95 0.93 -11.89 -30.92
N ASN A 96 -0.39 -11.71 -31.04
CA ASN A 96 -1.01 -10.43 -31.41
C ASN A 96 -2.48 -10.37 -30.97
N ALA A 97 -3.04 -9.15 -30.96
CA ALA A 97 -4.42 -8.89 -30.55
C ALA A 97 -5.46 -9.64 -31.39
N SER A 98 -5.24 -9.79 -32.70
CA SER A 98 -6.19 -10.50 -33.58
C SER A 98 -6.31 -11.97 -33.19
N MET A 99 -5.20 -12.63 -32.84
CA MET A 99 -5.22 -14.00 -32.35
C MET A 99 -5.91 -14.09 -30.99
N ALA A 100 -5.62 -13.17 -30.06
CA ALA A 100 -6.27 -13.13 -28.75
C ALA A 100 -7.80 -13.01 -28.86
N LEU A 101 -8.29 -12.16 -29.76
CA LEU A 101 -9.72 -11.86 -29.88
C LEU A 101 -10.49 -12.88 -30.73
N ARG A 102 -9.88 -13.44 -31.79
CA ARG A 102 -10.59 -14.27 -32.79
C ARG A 102 -10.18 -15.74 -32.78
N LYS A 103 -9.00 -16.07 -32.26
CA LYS A 103 -8.40 -17.41 -32.30
C LYS A 103 -7.69 -17.75 -30.98
N PHE A 104 -8.34 -17.46 -29.85
CA PHE A 104 -7.75 -17.62 -28.51
C PHE A 104 -7.24 -19.04 -28.23
N SER A 105 -7.90 -20.07 -28.79
CA SER A 105 -7.47 -21.46 -28.65
C SER A 105 -6.09 -21.77 -29.25
N GLY A 106 -5.58 -20.91 -30.12
CA GLY A 106 -4.24 -21.01 -30.70
C GLY A 106 -3.15 -20.28 -29.89
N CYS A 107 -3.51 -19.60 -28.80
CA CYS A 107 -2.56 -18.90 -27.96
C CYS A 107 -1.75 -19.86 -27.08
N TYR A 108 -0.58 -19.41 -26.66
CA TYR A 108 0.31 -20.19 -25.81
C TYR A 108 -0.19 -20.19 -24.38
N ASN A 109 -0.47 -21.38 -23.86
CA ASN A 109 -0.70 -21.54 -22.43
C ASN A 109 0.64 -21.48 -21.69
N ARG A 110 0.78 -20.53 -20.76
CA ARG A 110 1.98 -20.34 -19.94
C ARG A 110 1.81 -20.90 -18.53
N LEU A 111 0.57 -21.06 -18.04
CA LEU A 111 0.28 -21.62 -16.72
C LEU A 111 -0.68 -22.80 -16.80
N ASN A 112 -0.30 -23.91 -16.18
CA ASN A 112 -1.12 -25.10 -16.09
C ASN A 112 -1.86 -25.12 -14.75
N CYS A 113 -3.16 -25.40 -14.80
CA CYS A 113 -3.92 -25.71 -13.59
C CYS A 113 -3.54 -27.10 -13.07
N ILE A 114 -3.49 -27.25 -11.75
CA ILE A 114 -3.16 -28.51 -11.07
C ILE A 114 -4.46 -29.09 -10.54
N CYS A 115 -4.77 -30.36 -10.85
CA CYS A 115 -5.95 -31.02 -10.34
C CYS A 115 -5.56 -32.22 -9.49
N GLU A 116 -6.14 -32.32 -8.30
CA GLU A 116 -5.89 -33.44 -7.40
C GLU A 116 -6.62 -34.71 -7.86
N ASN A 117 -7.82 -34.56 -8.44
CA ASN A 117 -8.60 -35.68 -8.97
C ASN A 117 -9.14 -35.39 -10.39
N LEU A 118 -8.73 -36.21 -11.35
CA LEU A 118 -9.10 -36.08 -12.76
C LEU A 118 -10.60 -36.33 -13.04
N ASP A 119 -11.32 -36.91 -12.07
CA ASP A 119 -12.75 -37.22 -12.17
C ASP A 119 -13.66 -36.11 -11.61
N SER A 120 -13.10 -35.08 -10.95
CA SER A 120 -13.87 -33.95 -10.39
C SER A 120 -13.23 -32.60 -10.72
N PRO A 121 -13.86 -31.78 -11.60
CA PRO A 121 -13.33 -30.46 -11.99
C PRO A 121 -13.22 -29.48 -10.82
N ASN A 122 -13.94 -29.72 -9.71
CA ASN A 122 -13.90 -28.88 -8.51
C ASN A 122 -12.59 -29.05 -7.71
N THR A 123 -11.75 -30.01 -8.07
CA THR A 123 -10.44 -30.27 -7.43
C THR A 123 -9.27 -29.65 -8.19
N CYS A 124 -9.56 -28.80 -9.17
CA CYS A 124 -8.57 -28.10 -9.97
C CYS A 124 -8.27 -26.73 -9.40
N HIS A 125 -7.00 -26.51 -9.07
CA HIS A 125 -6.44 -25.24 -8.65
C HIS A 125 -5.81 -24.53 -9.86
N CYS A 126 -6.41 -23.41 -10.24
CA CYS A 126 -5.92 -22.51 -11.28
C CYS A 126 -5.48 -21.17 -10.67
N PRO A 127 -4.65 -20.38 -11.36
CA PRO A 127 -4.32 -19.03 -10.91
C PRO A 127 -5.59 -18.17 -10.79
N GLU A 128 -5.83 -17.64 -9.59
CA GLU A 128 -6.98 -16.77 -9.31
C GLU A 128 -6.72 -15.30 -9.66
N THR A 129 -5.45 -14.93 -9.81
CA THR A 129 -5.06 -13.55 -10.15
C THR A 129 -5.36 -13.27 -11.62
N THR A 130 -6.16 -12.24 -11.87
CA THR A 130 -6.50 -11.75 -13.21
C THR A 130 -6.06 -10.30 -13.39
N ILE A 131 -6.18 -9.75 -14.60
CA ILE A 131 -5.91 -8.33 -14.86
C ILE A 131 -6.87 -7.45 -14.04
N GLU A 132 -8.10 -7.90 -13.78
CA GLU A 132 -9.04 -7.23 -12.89
C GLU A 132 -8.52 -7.13 -11.45
N THR A 133 -7.81 -8.17 -10.97
CA THR A 133 -7.20 -8.12 -9.63
C THR A 133 -6.01 -7.16 -9.58
N ILE A 134 -5.23 -7.06 -10.65
CA ILE A 134 -4.18 -6.03 -10.78
C ILE A 134 -4.82 -4.64 -10.78
N ARG A 135 -5.88 -4.47 -11.59
CA ARG A 135 -6.63 -3.20 -11.67
C ARG A 135 -7.24 -2.81 -10.34
N ALA A 136 -7.69 -3.76 -9.52
CA ALA A 136 -8.32 -3.44 -8.23
C ALA A 136 -7.37 -2.72 -7.26
N GLU A 137 -6.07 -2.94 -7.42
CA GLU A 137 -5.02 -2.31 -6.63
C GLU A 137 -4.66 -0.94 -7.22
N ASP A 138 -4.81 0.13 -6.42
CA ASP A 138 -4.59 1.50 -6.89
C ASP A 138 -3.11 1.77 -7.22
N SER A 139 -2.18 1.11 -6.54
CA SER A 139 -0.73 1.21 -6.80
C SER A 139 -0.30 0.74 -8.19
N ASN A 140 -1.15 -0.03 -8.89
CA ASN A 140 -0.89 -0.50 -10.25
C ASN A 140 -1.51 0.40 -11.33
N ARG A 141 -2.33 1.39 -10.96
CA ARG A 141 -3.03 2.25 -11.92
C ARG A 141 -2.17 3.44 -12.30
N PHE A 142 -2.24 3.81 -13.57
CA PHE A 142 -1.62 5.04 -14.06
C PHE A 142 -2.52 6.27 -13.78
N PRO A 143 -1.92 7.46 -13.57
CA PRO A 143 -0.49 7.70 -13.40
C PRO A 143 0.02 7.19 -12.05
N ILE A 144 1.19 6.56 -12.06
CA ILE A 144 1.85 6.14 -10.82
C ILE A 144 2.60 7.34 -10.28
N LYS A 145 2.29 7.76 -9.06
CA LYS A 145 2.92 8.90 -8.40
C LYS A 145 3.55 8.44 -7.09
N THR A 146 4.83 8.67 -6.98
CA THR A 146 5.64 8.50 -5.76
C THR A 146 6.28 9.83 -5.40
N PRO A 147 6.87 9.97 -4.20
CA PRO A 147 7.61 11.16 -3.83
C PRO A 147 8.67 11.63 -4.83
N PHE A 148 9.36 10.70 -5.48
CA PHE A 148 10.52 10.98 -6.34
C PHE A 148 10.26 10.73 -7.83
N LEU A 149 9.18 10.01 -8.19
CA LEU A 149 8.91 9.56 -9.55
C LEU A 149 7.41 9.61 -9.89
N GLU A 150 7.09 10.15 -11.05
CA GLU A 150 5.78 10.04 -11.70
C GLU A 150 5.91 9.27 -13.03
N ILE A 151 5.16 8.18 -13.18
CA ILE A 151 5.09 7.41 -14.42
C ILE A 151 3.72 7.60 -15.05
N THR A 152 3.70 8.11 -16.29
CA THR A 152 2.49 8.37 -17.05
C THR A 152 2.51 7.62 -18.39
N SER A 153 1.34 7.54 -19.03
CA SER A 153 1.22 6.95 -20.35
C SER A 153 0.42 7.89 -21.24
N GLU A 154 0.99 8.24 -22.39
CA GLU A 154 0.39 9.14 -23.37
C GLU A 154 0.71 8.62 -24.77
N ASN A 155 -0.30 8.53 -25.65
CA ASN A 155 -0.15 8.09 -27.05
C ASN A 155 0.60 6.74 -27.21
N ASP A 156 0.28 5.76 -26.36
CA ASP A 156 0.94 4.43 -26.30
C ASP A 156 2.43 4.47 -25.92
N GLU A 157 2.93 5.62 -25.48
CA GLU A 157 4.27 5.78 -24.92
C GLU A 157 4.19 5.90 -23.39
N ILE A 158 5.28 5.54 -22.72
CA ILE A 158 5.38 5.56 -21.27
C ILE A 158 6.48 6.54 -20.89
N TYR A 159 6.12 7.52 -20.08
CA TYR A 159 7.00 8.59 -19.63
C TYR A 159 7.25 8.45 -18.14
N ALA A 160 8.47 8.76 -17.71
CA ALA A 160 8.89 8.74 -16.31
C ALA A 160 9.53 10.07 -15.96
N PHE A 161 8.88 10.83 -15.08
CA PHE A 161 9.31 12.13 -14.61
C PHE A 161 9.89 11.97 -13.21
N SER A 162 11.18 12.26 -13.05
CA SER A 162 11.82 12.25 -11.75
C SER A 162 11.96 13.66 -11.19
N HIS A 163 11.66 13.81 -9.90
CA HIS A 163 11.97 15.02 -9.14
C HIS A 163 13.35 14.96 -8.50
N GLU A 164 14.01 13.82 -8.57
CA GLU A 164 15.37 13.60 -8.08
C GLU A 164 16.35 13.41 -9.24
N GLY A 165 17.54 14.01 -9.12
CA GLY A 165 18.61 13.83 -10.08
C GLY A 165 19.71 14.85 -9.88
N GLU A 166 20.96 14.40 -10.05
CA GLU A 166 22.11 15.29 -10.07
C GLU A 166 22.56 15.48 -11.52
N THR A 167 22.67 16.75 -11.94
CA THR A 167 23.10 17.12 -13.29
C THR A 167 24.22 18.14 -13.22
N THR A 168 25.24 17.97 -14.05
CA THR A 168 26.31 18.95 -14.21
C THR A 168 26.20 19.62 -15.57
N LEU A 169 26.00 20.93 -15.55
CA LEU A 169 25.90 21.77 -16.73
C LEU A 169 27.24 22.46 -17.01
N ALA A 170 27.77 22.26 -18.21
CA ALA A 170 28.84 23.09 -18.73
C ALA A 170 28.24 24.25 -19.52
N ILE A 171 28.47 25.47 -19.03
CA ILE A 171 28.04 26.71 -19.67
C ILE A 171 29.29 27.41 -20.20
N SER A 172 29.34 27.59 -21.52
CA SER A 172 30.41 28.35 -22.19
C SER A 172 29.81 29.62 -22.78
N SER A 173 30.35 30.78 -22.45
CA SER A 173 29.91 32.05 -23.02
C SER A 173 31.07 32.94 -23.45
N SER A 174 30.94 33.59 -24.60
CA SER A 174 31.84 34.66 -25.04
C SER A 174 31.59 36.00 -24.36
N LEU A 175 30.48 36.15 -23.61
CA LEU A 175 30.08 37.39 -22.93
C LEU A 175 30.45 37.41 -21.43
N MET A 176 30.70 36.26 -20.81
CA MET A 176 31.00 36.13 -19.37
C MET A 176 32.51 36.22 -19.12
N LEU A 177 33.07 37.42 -19.24
CA LEU A 177 34.51 37.67 -18.99
C LEU A 177 34.84 37.83 -17.49
N ASP A 178 33.86 38.19 -16.65
CA ASP A 178 34.00 38.34 -15.19
C ASP A 178 32.78 37.75 -14.46
N SER A 179 32.67 36.41 -14.42
CA SER A 179 31.65 35.76 -13.59
C SER A 179 32.12 35.71 -12.13
N ALA A 180 31.95 36.82 -11.39
CA ALA A 180 31.98 36.75 -9.94
C ALA A 180 30.75 35.96 -9.47
N ASN A 181 30.96 34.91 -8.68
CA ASN A 181 29.89 34.18 -8.00
C ASN A 181 29.14 35.17 -7.09
N TYR A 182 28.08 35.79 -7.59
CA TYR A 182 27.19 36.59 -6.77
C TYR A 182 26.14 35.65 -6.19
N VAL A 183 26.53 34.91 -5.15
CA VAL A 183 25.56 34.20 -4.31
C VAL A 183 24.85 35.28 -3.51
N VAL A 184 23.62 35.60 -3.90
CA VAL A 184 22.79 36.51 -3.12
C VAL A 184 22.36 35.73 -1.88
N ILE A 185 22.94 36.10 -0.73
CA ILE A 185 22.66 35.49 0.56
C ILE A 185 21.48 36.22 1.18
N GLU A 186 20.26 35.72 0.94
CA GLU A 186 19.02 36.30 1.47
C GLU A 186 18.54 35.59 2.74
N GLU A 187 18.01 36.36 3.67
CA GLU A 187 17.28 35.82 4.82
C GLU A 187 15.99 35.13 4.34
N CYS A 188 15.68 33.96 4.91
CA CYS A 188 14.48 33.20 4.57
C CYS A 188 13.68 32.89 5.83
N ASN A 189 12.35 32.84 5.69
CA ASN A 189 11.44 32.42 6.74
C ASN A 189 10.67 31.18 6.29
N LEU A 190 10.78 30.11 7.09
CA LEU A 190 10.23 28.79 6.81
C LEU A 190 9.20 28.42 7.87
N THR A 191 8.02 27.99 7.42
CA THR A 191 6.96 27.52 8.30
C THR A 191 6.42 26.18 7.79
N PRO A 192 6.87 25.05 8.37
CA PRO A 192 6.37 23.73 8.02
C PRO A 192 5.01 23.47 8.69
N GLU A 193 4.11 22.82 7.97
CA GLU A 193 2.90 22.21 8.51
C GLU A 193 3.17 20.78 9.02
N GLN A 194 2.19 20.17 9.67
CA GLN A 194 2.30 18.77 10.10
C GLN A 194 2.28 17.83 8.89
N ILE A 195 3.16 16.83 8.91
CA ILE A 195 3.22 15.80 7.87
C ILE A 195 1.98 14.92 7.97
N SER A 196 1.39 14.61 6.83
CA SER A 196 0.22 13.72 6.72
C SER A 196 0.36 12.77 5.53
N GLY A 197 -0.13 11.54 5.67
CA GLY A 197 -0.08 10.53 4.61
C GLY A 197 0.12 9.13 5.18
N CYS A 198 0.85 8.29 4.47
CA CYS A 198 1.16 6.93 4.88
C CYS A 198 2.66 6.64 4.94
N TYR A 199 3.01 5.59 5.69
CA TYR A 199 4.35 5.00 5.72
C TYR A 199 4.32 3.64 5.01
N GLU A 200 5.47 3.21 4.47
CA GLU A 200 5.61 1.97 3.68
C GLU A 200 4.60 1.85 2.51
N CYS A 201 4.22 2.99 1.92
CA CYS A 201 3.25 3.08 0.84
C CYS A 201 3.82 3.81 -0.37
N LEU A 202 3.20 3.58 -1.53
CA LEU A 202 3.64 4.16 -2.79
C LEU A 202 3.42 5.68 -2.85
N GLU A 203 2.30 6.17 -2.29
CA GLU A 203 2.01 7.62 -2.29
C GLU A 203 2.91 8.43 -1.35
N GLY A 204 3.44 7.79 -0.32
CA GLY A 204 4.23 8.42 0.74
C GLY A 204 3.44 9.39 1.62
N ALA A 205 4.15 10.36 2.17
CA ALA A 205 3.61 11.40 3.04
C ALA A 205 3.81 12.79 2.43
N THR A 206 2.85 13.69 2.62
CA THR A 206 2.92 15.07 2.14
C THR A 206 3.26 16.03 3.28
N LEU A 207 4.24 16.89 3.02
CA LEU A 207 4.61 18.05 3.81
C LEU A 207 4.23 19.31 3.04
N GLN A 208 3.45 20.18 3.67
CA GLN A 208 3.24 21.54 3.19
C GLN A 208 4.19 22.48 3.94
N ILE A 209 4.95 23.29 3.22
CA ILE A 209 5.87 24.26 3.80
C ILE A 209 5.73 25.60 3.08
N SER A 210 5.56 26.68 3.85
CA SER A 210 5.55 28.02 3.30
C SER A 210 6.93 28.68 3.46
N CYS A 211 7.42 29.29 2.38
CA CYS A 211 8.72 29.95 2.34
C CYS A 211 8.62 31.38 1.81
N PHE A 212 9.20 32.31 2.57
CA PHE A 212 9.31 33.72 2.22
C PHE A 212 10.78 34.17 2.16
N THR A 213 11.12 34.93 1.12
CA THR A 213 12.40 35.62 0.92
C THR A 213 12.16 36.95 0.20
N GLU A 214 13.03 37.95 0.39
CA GLU A 214 12.89 39.26 -0.28
C GLU A 214 13.12 39.19 -1.81
N ILE A 215 13.94 38.23 -2.23
CA ILE A 215 14.23 37.91 -3.62
C ILE A 215 13.88 36.45 -3.86
N GLU A 216 13.31 36.17 -5.01
CA GLU A 216 12.98 34.81 -5.43
C GLU A 216 14.26 33.95 -5.49
N THR A 217 14.28 32.85 -4.74
CA THR A 217 15.46 31.99 -4.62
C THR A 217 15.07 30.55 -4.30
N TRP A 218 15.97 29.62 -4.63
CA TRP A 218 15.85 28.21 -4.29
C TRP A 218 16.71 27.89 -3.08
N ILE A 219 16.13 27.20 -2.10
CA ILE A 219 16.86 26.73 -0.92
C ILE A 219 16.80 25.21 -0.86
N THR A 220 17.82 24.59 -0.27
CA THR A 220 17.86 23.13 -0.09
C THR A 220 17.77 22.79 1.39
N LEU A 221 16.76 22.02 1.79
CA LEU A 221 16.66 21.44 3.12
C LEU A 221 17.30 20.07 3.15
N ARG A 222 18.11 19.83 4.17
CA ARG A 222 18.75 18.54 4.45
C ARG A 222 18.22 17.99 5.76
N CYS A 223 17.43 16.93 5.69
CA CYS A 223 16.92 16.21 6.85
C CYS A 223 17.79 14.97 7.12
N GLU A 224 17.48 14.23 8.18
CA GLU A 224 18.17 12.98 8.49
C GLU A 224 17.93 11.90 7.43
N SER A 225 16.69 11.82 6.93
CA SER A 225 16.26 10.79 5.96
C SER A 225 16.40 11.21 4.50
N GLN A 226 16.22 12.50 4.19
CA GLN A 226 16.01 12.96 2.81
C GLN A 226 16.40 14.42 2.59
N ILE A 227 16.63 14.79 1.32
CA ILE A 227 17.06 16.13 0.89
C ILE A 227 16.14 16.62 -0.22
N PHE A 228 15.63 17.85 -0.08
CA PHE A 228 14.74 18.44 -1.09
C PHE A 228 14.96 19.95 -1.20
N SER A 229 14.51 20.54 -2.31
CA SER A 229 14.63 21.97 -2.56
C SER A 229 13.26 22.66 -2.62
N LEU A 230 13.21 23.90 -2.15
CA LEU A 230 12.01 24.72 -2.08
C LEU A 230 12.24 26.03 -2.81
N GLN A 231 11.23 26.49 -3.53
CA GLN A 231 11.21 27.83 -4.09
C GLN A 231 10.63 28.80 -3.07
N CYS A 232 11.39 29.84 -2.76
CA CYS A 232 11.00 30.90 -1.84
C CYS A 232 10.73 32.19 -2.63
N THR A 233 9.65 32.88 -2.29
CA THR A 233 9.22 34.08 -3.02
C THR A 233 8.82 35.21 -2.07
N PRO A 234 8.83 36.47 -2.53
CA PRO A 234 8.36 37.62 -1.73
C PRO A 234 6.87 37.60 -1.44
N LYS A 235 6.12 36.71 -2.09
CA LYS A 235 4.67 36.55 -1.88
C LYS A 235 4.32 35.42 -0.91
N ASN A 236 5.33 34.80 -0.29
CA ASN A 236 5.22 33.59 0.51
C ASN A 236 4.68 32.41 -0.33
N SER A 237 5.59 31.62 -0.90
CA SER A 237 5.24 30.46 -1.71
C SER A 237 4.97 29.25 -0.84
N ILE A 238 3.89 28.52 -1.16
CA ILE A 238 3.55 27.25 -0.51
C ILE A 238 4.05 26.12 -1.41
N SER A 239 4.92 25.28 -0.86
CA SER A 239 5.43 24.09 -1.52
C SER A 239 4.81 22.85 -0.91
N ASN A 240 4.30 21.94 -1.75
CA ASN A 240 3.83 20.62 -1.34
C ASN A 240 4.90 19.60 -1.71
N ILE A 241 5.54 19.02 -0.71
CA ILE A 241 6.63 18.06 -0.87
C ILE A 241 6.11 16.69 -0.47
N SER A 242 6.33 15.71 -1.32
CA SER A 242 6.09 14.31 -0.99
C SER A 242 7.38 13.70 -0.46
N LEU A 243 7.28 12.88 0.58
CA LEU A 243 8.37 12.30 1.36
C LEU A 243 8.08 10.81 1.62
N GLU A 244 9.12 10.00 1.78
CA GLU A 244 8.99 8.58 2.10
C GLU A 244 9.41 8.30 3.54
N PHE A 245 8.66 7.44 4.23
CA PHE A 245 8.94 7.01 5.60
C PHE A 245 8.61 5.52 5.77
N ASP A 246 9.39 4.84 6.60
CA ASP A 246 9.22 3.42 6.99
C ASP A 246 8.58 3.24 8.37
N HIS A 247 8.16 4.33 9.01
CA HIS A 247 7.62 4.32 10.37
C HIS A 247 6.46 5.31 10.54
N ALA A 248 5.63 5.10 11.55
CA ALA A 248 4.40 5.88 11.74
C ALA A 248 4.65 7.23 12.40
N VAL A 249 5.62 7.35 13.30
CA VAL A 249 5.85 8.57 14.10
C VAL A 249 7.05 9.36 13.57
N VAL A 250 6.79 10.38 12.76
CA VAL A 250 7.85 11.23 12.18
C VAL A 250 8.22 12.34 13.15
N LYS A 251 9.49 12.40 13.55
CA LYS A 251 10.08 13.45 14.40
C LYS A 251 11.52 13.70 13.98
N GLU A 252 11.71 14.46 12.90
CA GLU A 252 13.02 14.73 12.31
C GLU A 252 13.36 16.22 12.35
N LYS A 253 14.65 16.53 12.25
CA LYS A 253 15.16 17.90 12.13
C LYS A 253 15.82 18.07 10.77
N CYS A 254 15.48 19.15 10.09
CA CYS A 254 16.11 19.53 8.85
C CYS A 254 16.94 20.79 9.03
N HIS A 255 18.02 20.88 8.27
CA HIS A 255 18.96 21.98 8.29
C HIS A 255 19.01 22.65 6.91
N THR A 256 19.05 23.98 6.91
CA THR A 256 19.28 24.78 5.70
C THR A 256 20.11 26.01 6.05
N THR A 257 20.80 26.57 5.07
CA THR A 257 21.56 27.81 5.21
C THR A 257 20.87 28.92 4.44
N CYS A 258 20.31 29.90 5.15
CA CYS A 258 19.74 31.13 4.57
C CYS A 258 20.36 32.34 5.26
N GLY A 259 20.64 33.41 4.54
CA GLY A 259 21.22 34.62 5.15
C GLY A 259 22.62 34.40 5.75
N GLY A 260 23.29 33.28 5.43
CA GLY A 260 24.54 32.87 6.07
C GLY A 260 24.35 32.26 7.47
N VAL A 261 23.11 32.04 7.90
CA VAL A 261 22.73 31.44 9.16
C VAL A 261 22.17 30.04 8.90
N GLU A 262 22.56 29.09 9.74
CA GLU A 262 21.99 27.75 9.76
C GLU A 262 20.64 27.78 10.50
N LEU A 263 19.58 27.38 9.80
CA LEU A 263 18.21 27.30 10.31
C LEU A 263 17.85 25.83 10.54
N GLU A 264 17.32 25.52 11.72
CA GLU A 264 16.75 24.22 12.06
C GLU A 264 15.24 24.25 11.87
N VAL A 265 14.71 23.33 11.06
CA VAL A 265 13.29 23.22 10.72
C VAL A 265 12.78 21.86 11.24
N PRO A 266 11.91 21.82 12.25
CA PRO A 266 11.39 20.57 12.79
C PRO A 266 10.27 20.02 11.90
N LEU A 267 10.36 18.72 11.56
CA LEU A 267 9.34 17.96 10.87
C LEU A 267 8.64 17.02 11.84
N GLN A 268 7.31 17.09 11.89
CA GLN A 268 6.52 16.27 12.81
C GLN A 268 5.19 15.82 12.19
N GLY A 269 4.82 14.57 12.44
CA GLY A 269 3.56 14.00 11.97
C GLY A 269 3.33 12.57 12.47
N ILE A 270 2.10 12.09 12.29
CA ILE A 270 1.74 10.68 12.53
C ILE A 270 1.12 10.13 11.25
N LEU A 271 1.80 9.18 10.63
CA LEU A 271 1.43 8.56 9.37
C LEU A 271 0.54 7.33 9.58
N ARG A 272 -0.25 7.02 8.56
CA ARG A 272 -1.17 5.88 8.57
C ARG A 272 -0.53 4.67 7.92
N TYR A 273 -0.83 3.49 8.47
CA TYR A 273 -0.42 2.23 7.85
C TYR A 273 -1.26 1.96 6.60
N HIS A 274 -0.61 1.61 5.48
CA HIS A 274 -1.28 1.16 4.27
C HIS A 274 -0.99 -0.33 4.05
N PRO A 275 -1.94 -1.24 4.34
CA PRO A 275 -1.70 -2.67 4.18
C PRO A 275 -1.62 -3.03 2.69
N GLN A 276 -0.51 -3.61 2.26
CA GLN A 276 -0.39 -4.14 0.90
C GLN A 276 -1.19 -5.45 0.83
N ASN A 277 -2.29 -5.46 0.07
CA ASN A 277 -3.14 -6.65 -0.09
C ASN A 277 -2.51 -7.64 -1.09
N ALA A 278 -1.34 -8.19 -0.77
CA ALA A 278 -0.72 -9.21 -1.60
C ALA A 278 -1.47 -10.55 -1.45
N LYS A 279 -2.54 -10.76 -2.21
CA LYS A 279 -3.09 -12.10 -2.43
C LYS A 279 -2.07 -12.92 -3.21
N LYS A 280 -1.16 -13.61 -2.50
CA LYS A 280 -0.21 -14.53 -3.12
C LYS A 280 -0.98 -15.62 -3.87
N SER A 281 -0.75 -15.73 -5.17
CA SER A 281 -1.24 -16.86 -5.94
C SER A 281 -0.46 -18.12 -5.54
N VAL A 282 -1.16 -19.25 -5.48
CA VAL A 282 -0.65 -20.58 -5.05
C VAL A 282 0.53 -21.10 -5.90
N PHE A 283 0.89 -20.40 -6.99
CA PHE A 283 1.94 -20.78 -7.94
C PHE A 283 3.31 -20.14 -7.64
N VAL A 284 3.44 -19.41 -6.53
CA VAL A 284 4.77 -19.06 -6.00
C VAL A 284 5.40 -20.35 -5.50
N ASN A 285 6.36 -20.85 -6.27
CA ASN A 285 7.08 -22.09 -6.06
C ASN A 285 7.84 -22.05 -4.71
N ASN A 286 7.17 -22.48 -3.64
CA ASN A 286 7.84 -22.92 -2.42
C ASN A 286 7.81 -24.44 -2.42
N ASP A 287 9.00 -25.04 -2.52
CA ASP A 287 9.30 -26.47 -2.33
C ASP A 287 9.07 -26.92 -0.87
N VAL A 288 7.94 -26.55 -0.27
CA VAL A 288 7.56 -27.03 1.06
C VAL A 288 6.08 -27.33 1.02
N HIS A 289 5.75 -28.62 1.17
CA HIS A 289 4.42 -29.09 1.54
C HIS A 289 3.93 -28.34 2.80
N THR A 290 3.23 -27.22 2.62
CA THR A 290 2.57 -26.53 3.72
C THR A 290 1.22 -27.17 3.93
N SER A 291 1.21 -28.10 4.88
CA SER A 291 0.00 -28.59 5.53
C SER A 291 -0.85 -27.41 6.01
N GLN A 292 -2.13 -27.46 5.64
CA GLN A 292 -3.29 -26.83 6.26
C GLN A 292 -3.04 -26.46 7.74
N GLY A 293 -2.68 -25.21 8.04
CA GLY A 293 -2.41 -24.77 9.42
C GLY A 293 -1.70 -23.44 9.68
N ASN A 294 -1.01 -22.82 8.70
CA ASN A 294 -0.29 -21.56 8.94
C ASN A 294 -1.17 -20.33 8.67
N TRP A 295 -2.00 -19.95 9.63
CA TRP A 295 -2.72 -18.66 9.64
C TRP A 295 -1.86 -17.47 10.11
N LEU A 296 -0.60 -17.74 10.50
CA LEU A 296 0.31 -16.77 11.13
C LEU A 296 1.39 -16.20 10.18
N THR A 297 1.43 -16.60 8.91
CA THR A 297 2.48 -16.16 7.98
C THR A 297 2.14 -14.91 7.16
N ASP A 298 0.92 -14.37 7.30
CA ASP A 298 0.44 -13.19 6.56
C ASP A 298 0.04 -12.02 7.49
N VAL A 299 0.64 -11.92 8.68
CA VAL A 299 0.43 -10.76 9.56
C VAL A 299 1.56 -9.76 9.37
N ASP A 300 1.35 -8.76 8.53
CA ASP A 300 2.11 -7.52 8.63
C ASP A 300 1.67 -6.81 9.92
N ILE A 301 2.60 -6.71 10.87
CA ILE A 301 2.35 -6.05 12.14
C ILE A 301 2.64 -4.56 11.94
N PRO A 302 1.63 -3.67 12.08
CA PRO A 302 1.86 -2.24 11.91
C PRO A 302 2.82 -1.71 12.99
N ASP A 303 3.46 -0.58 12.72
CA ASP A 303 4.26 0.13 13.71
C ASP A 303 3.43 0.43 14.97
N LEU A 304 3.90 -0.08 16.10
CA LEU A 304 3.27 0.05 17.41
C LEU A 304 3.77 1.28 18.18
N ALA A 305 4.77 2.02 17.67
CA ALA A 305 5.27 3.25 18.27
C ALA A 305 4.17 4.26 18.61
N PRO A 306 3.12 4.48 17.77
CA PRO A 306 2.02 5.37 18.12
C PRO A 306 1.26 4.91 19.38
N MET A 307 1.06 3.60 19.55
CA MET A 307 0.40 3.06 20.75
C MET A 307 1.26 3.27 21.99
N VAL A 308 2.58 3.06 21.87
CA VAL A 308 3.53 3.31 22.96
C VAL A 308 3.54 4.78 23.36
N GLU A 309 3.48 5.70 22.40
CA GLU A 309 3.44 7.13 22.66
C GLU A 309 2.16 7.57 23.39
N VAL A 310 1.00 7.03 23.00
CA VAL A 310 -0.27 7.27 23.70
C VAL A 310 -0.21 6.72 25.13
N ILE A 311 0.34 5.52 25.34
CA ILE A 311 0.51 4.93 26.68
C ILE A 311 1.44 5.79 27.53
N LYS A 312 2.54 6.29 26.96
CA LYS A 312 3.51 7.15 27.65
C LYS A 312 2.87 8.47 28.07
N ASN A 313 2.11 9.10 27.18
CA ASN A 313 1.47 10.39 27.44
C ASN A 313 0.25 10.28 28.38
N HIS A 314 -0.47 9.15 28.35
CA HIS A 314 -1.69 8.93 29.14
C HIS A 314 -1.63 7.71 30.07
N TRP A 315 -0.49 7.49 30.73
CA TRP A 315 -0.22 6.30 31.54
C TRP A 315 -1.28 6.01 32.63
N LYS A 316 -1.85 7.06 33.24
CA LYS A 316 -2.91 6.93 34.25
C LYS A 316 -4.22 6.35 33.67
N ALA A 317 -4.59 6.77 32.46
CA ALA A 317 -5.77 6.27 31.78
C ALA A 317 -5.56 4.83 31.29
N ALA A 318 -4.35 4.51 30.82
CA ALA A 318 -3.97 3.16 30.44
C ALA A 318 -4.06 2.18 31.61
N ILE A 319 -3.55 2.56 32.79
CA ILE A 319 -3.66 1.74 34.01
C ILE A 319 -5.12 1.55 34.42
N ALA A 320 -5.95 2.59 34.33
CA ALA A 320 -7.38 2.49 34.65
C ALA A 320 -8.12 1.53 33.69
N ALA A 321 -7.81 1.58 32.39
CA ALA A 321 -8.39 0.69 31.39
C ALA A 321 -7.97 -0.77 31.61
N ILE A 322 -6.67 -1.02 31.84
CA ILE A 322 -6.15 -2.37 32.14
C ILE A 322 -6.77 -2.90 33.45
N GLY A 323 -6.87 -2.05 34.48
CA GLY A 323 -7.55 -2.37 35.74
C GLY A 323 -9.03 -2.72 35.55
N GLY A 324 -9.75 -1.97 34.71
CA GLY A 324 -11.15 -2.24 34.40
C GLY A 324 -11.35 -3.57 33.66
N VAL A 325 -10.54 -3.85 32.64
CA VAL A 325 -10.60 -5.10 31.88
C VAL A 325 -10.26 -6.30 32.76
N THR A 326 -9.22 -6.20 33.59
CA THR A 326 -8.85 -7.28 34.52
C THR A 326 -9.93 -7.55 35.56
N LEU A 327 -10.59 -6.51 36.10
CA LEU A 327 -11.74 -6.65 36.99
C LEU A 327 -12.94 -7.30 36.30
N LEU A 328 -13.23 -6.95 35.04
CA LEU A 328 -14.31 -7.56 34.26
C LEU A 328 -14.04 -9.03 33.96
N ILE A 329 -12.81 -9.37 33.57
CA ILE A 329 -12.40 -10.76 33.35
C ILE A 329 -12.51 -11.55 34.66
N ALA A 330 -12.03 -11.00 35.78
CA ALA A 330 -12.13 -11.64 37.09
C ALA A 330 -13.59 -11.82 37.54
N ALA A 331 -14.45 -10.82 37.34
CA ALA A 331 -15.88 -10.91 37.66
C ALA A 331 -16.60 -11.96 36.81
N THR A 332 -16.23 -12.07 35.53
CA THR A 332 -16.81 -13.08 34.62
C THR A 332 -16.38 -14.49 35.03
N TYR A 333 -15.11 -14.67 35.43
CA TYR A 333 -14.60 -15.94 35.94
C TYR A 333 -15.14 -16.32 37.32
N MET A 334 -15.44 -15.35 38.20
CA MET A 334 -16.02 -15.62 39.53
C MET A 334 -17.54 -15.86 39.49
N CYS A 335 -18.27 -15.20 38.59
CA CYS A 335 -19.72 -15.35 38.46
C CYS A 335 -20.16 -16.50 37.52
N GLY A 336 -19.30 -16.95 36.61
CA GLY A 336 -19.57 -18.13 35.77
C GLY A 336 -19.86 -19.41 36.57
N PRO A 337 -19.03 -19.79 37.57
CA PRO A 337 -19.25 -20.96 38.40
C PRO A 337 -20.54 -20.90 39.23
N THR A 338 -20.90 -19.72 39.75
CA THR A 338 -22.09 -19.56 40.61
C THR A 338 -23.39 -19.72 39.82
N VAL A 339 -23.44 -19.26 38.57
CA VAL A 339 -24.60 -19.48 37.68
C VAL A 339 -24.75 -20.96 37.33
N ILE A 340 -23.63 -21.67 37.06
CA ILE A 340 -23.66 -23.12 36.77
C ILE A 340 -24.11 -23.93 37.99
N ILE A 341 -23.68 -23.56 39.20
CA ILE A 341 -24.12 -24.22 40.46
C ILE A 341 -25.62 -23.99 40.72
N LEU A 342 -26.17 -22.83 40.36
CA LEU A 342 -27.61 -22.58 40.48
C LEU A 342 -28.43 -23.37 39.47
N LEU A 343 -27.98 -23.45 38.21
CA LEU A 343 -28.66 -24.24 37.17
C LEU A 343 -28.66 -25.74 37.48
N THR A 344 -27.56 -26.27 37.98
CA THR A 344 -27.47 -27.68 38.41
C THR A 344 -28.42 -27.99 39.58
N LYS A 345 -28.57 -27.08 40.55
CA LYS A 345 -29.57 -27.23 41.63
C LYS A 345 -31.01 -27.21 41.13
N VAL A 346 -31.34 -26.34 40.17
CA VAL A 346 -32.69 -26.29 39.59
C VAL A 346 -33.01 -27.56 38.82
N VAL A 347 -32.06 -28.07 38.02
CA VAL A 347 -32.21 -29.33 37.29
C VAL A 347 -32.40 -30.51 38.26
N TRP A 348 -31.65 -30.56 39.37
CA TRP A 348 -31.80 -31.60 40.38
C TRP A 348 -33.21 -31.63 41.01
N ILE A 349 -33.77 -30.46 41.33
CA ILE A 349 -35.12 -30.34 41.90
C ILE A 349 -36.19 -30.81 40.90
N ILE A 350 -36.02 -30.51 39.61
CA ILE A 350 -36.92 -30.96 38.54
C ILE A 350 -36.86 -32.49 38.39
N ILE A 351 -35.66 -33.08 38.43
CA ILE A 351 -35.48 -34.54 38.36
C ILE A 351 -36.15 -35.25 39.55
N GLU A 352 -35.98 -34.75 40.78
CA GLU A 352 -36.65 -35.32 41.95
C GLU A 352 -38.18 -35.23 41.86
N SER A 353 -38.71 -34.14 41.30
CA SER A 353 -40.14 -33.96 41.09
C SER A 353 -40.69 -34.96 40.06
N LEU A 354 -39.99 -35.14 38.93
CA LEU A 354 -40.34 -36.11 37.90
C LEU A 354 -40.26 -37.55 38.41
N PHE A 355 -39.27 -37.86 39.25
CA PHE A 355 -39.14 -39.19 39.84
C PHE A 355 -40.30 -39.50 40.80
N LYS A 356 -40.73 -38.52 41.61
CA LYS A 356 -41.90 -38.66 42.50
C LYS A 356 -43.20 -38.85 41.73
N THR A 357 -43.42 -38.14 40.63
CA THR A 357 -44.63 -38.28 39.81
C THR A 357 -44.66 -39.61 39.07
N ILE A 358 -43.52 -40.07 38.52
CA ILE A 358 -43.39 -41.40 37.91
C ILE A 358 -43.64 -42.50 38.95
N TRP A 359 -43.11 -42.35 40.17
CA TRP A 359 -43.37 -43.30 41.25
C TRP A 359 -44.85 -43.36 41.62
N GLN A 360 -45.53 -42.23 41.72
CA GLN A 360 -46.97 -42.18 42.00
C GLN A 360 -47.81 -42.79 40.87
N LEU A 361 -47.47 -42.54 39.61
CA LEU A 361 -48.14 -43.13 38.45
C LEU A 361 -47.90 -44.65 38.37
N SER A 362 -46.71 -45.12 38.70
CA SER A 362 -46.42 -46.56 38.78
C SER A 362 -47.22 -47.25 39.89
N CYS A 363 -47.40 -46.58 41.04
CA CYS A 363 -48.22 -47.07 42.15
C CYS A 363 -49.71 -47.16 41.78
N THR A 364 -50.25 -46.18 41.05
CA THR A 364 -51.66 -46.22 40.60
C THR A 364 -51.89 -47.27 39.53
N ILE A 365 -50.97 -47.43 38.57
CA ILE A 365 -51.04 -48.49 37.57
C ILE A 365 -50.98 -49.87 38.24
N PHE A 366 -50.14 -50.06 39.24
CA PHE A 366 -50.06 -51.33 39.99
C PHE A 366 -51.35 -51.64 40.77
N LYS A 367 -52.01 -50.61 41.33
CA LYS A 367 -53.34 -50.78 41.97
C LYS A 367 -54.42 -51.18 40.96
N ILE A 368 -54.46 -50.54 39.79
CA ILE A 368 -55.43 -50.84 38.73
C ILE A 368 -55.21 -52.26 38.17
N MET A 369 -53.95 -52.67 37.95
CA MET A 369 -53.60 -54.03 37.54
C MET A 369 -54.03 -55.08 38.57
N ARG A 370 -53.91 -54.77 39.86
CA ARG A 370 -54.34 -55.66 40.95
C ARG A 370 -55.87 -55.82 41.00
N GLU A 371 -56.63 -54.75 40.74
CA GLU A 371 -58.10 -54.80 40.65
C GLU A 371 -58.61 -55.50 39.37
N CYS A 372 -57.89 -55.38 38.26
CA CYS A 372 -58.19 -56.14 37.03
C CYS A 372 -57.89 -57.64 37.19
N ALA A 373 -56.82 -58.01 37.89
CA ALA A 373 -56.48 -59.42 38.14
C ALA A 373 -57.53 -60.13 39.02
N THR A 374 -58.09 -59.45 40.03
CA THR A 374 -59.18 -60.02 40.85
C THR A 374 -60.49 -60.17 40.08
N ARG A 375 -60.83 -59.23 39.18
CA ARG A 375 -62.04 -59.37 38.32
C ARG A 375 -61.93 -60.48 37.28
N ILE A 376 -60.73 -60.81 36.79
CA ILE A 376 -60.54 -61.89 35.83
C ILE A 376 -60.69 -63.27 36.51
N SER A 377 -60.32 -63.41 37.79
CA SER A 377 -60.52 -64.68 38.53
C SER A 377 -61.98 -65.02 38.82
N LEU A 378 -62.87 -64.01 38.90
CA LEU A 378 -64.31 -64.19 39.15
C LEU A 378 -65.12 -64.51 37.88
N ARG A 379 -64.48 -64.61 36.71
CA ARG A 379 -65.14 -64.96 35.43
C ARG A 379 -64.83 -66.39 34.97
N THR A 380 -63.99 -67.13 35.69
CA THR A 380 -63.56 -68.49 35.35
C THR A 380 -64.19 -69.60 36.22
N GLU A 381 -65.01 -69.25 37.21
CA GLU A 381 -65.89 -70.21 37.89
C GLU A 381 -67.35 -69.91 37.48
N ASN A 382 -67.74 -70.57 36.39
CA ASN A 382 -69.11 -70.84 36.01
C ASN A 382 -69.21 -72.34 35.79
#